data_AF-A0A2E0T1M6-F1
#
_entry.id   AF-A0A2E0T1M6-F1
#
_cell.length_a   1.000
_cell.length_b   1.000
_cell.length_c   1.000
_cell.angle_alpha   90.00
_cell.angle_beta   90.00
_cell.angle_gamma   90.00
#
_symmetry.space_group_name_H-M   'P 1'
#
loop_
_entity.id
_entity.type
_entity.pdbx_description
1 polymer ?
#
loop_
_entity_poly.entity_id
_entity_poly.type
_entity_poly.pdbx_seq_one_letter_code
_entity_poly.pdbx_strand_id
1 'polypeptide(L)'
;PEQIPEAYDDADPARRLPVKVPQLIVHGLRDDDVPFEGVAPYIAAAGDCIDTLIFEDEGHYDVIDPAAPSWEATLAYLAGI
;
A
#
# COMPACT_ATOMS: atom_id res chain seq x y z
N PRO A 1 4.65 -7.76 -19.08
CA PRO A 1 4.82 -6.34 -19.47
C PRO A 1 5.26 -6.14 -20.93
N GLU A 2 6.37 -6.75 -21.35
CA GLU A 2 7.01 -6.52 -22.67
C GLU A 2 6.12 -6.83 -23.88
N GLN A 3 5.19 -7.77 -23.75
CA GLN A 3 4.29 -8.18 -24.83
C GLN A 3 3.09 -7.24 -25.03
N ILE A 4 2.67 -6.53 -23.97
CA ILE A 4 1.52 -5.61 -23.96
C ILE A 4 1.82 -4.39 -23.07
N PRO A 5 2.84 -3.58 -23.42
CA PRO A 5 3.36 -2.52 -22.55
C PRO A 5 2.30 -1.47 -22.21
N GLU A 6 1.44 -1.12 -23.17
CA GLU A 6 0.35 -0.15 -22.97
C GLU A 6 -0.62 -0.58 -21.86
N ALA A 7 -0.98 -1.86 -21.78
CA ALA A 7 -1.90 -2.36 -20.76
C ALA A 7 -1.29 -2.30 -19.35
N TYR A 8 0.03 -2.52 -19.23
CA TYR A 8 0.74 -2.40 -17.95
C TYR A 8 0.92 -0.93 -17.55
N ASP A 9 1.28 -0.06 -18.50
CA ASP A 9 1.34 1.38 -18.28
C ASP A 9 -0.02 1.94 -17.86
N ASP A 10 -1.10 1.40 -18.44
CA ASP A 10 -2.45 1.81 -18.07
C ASP A 10 -2.83 1.36 -16.66
N ALA A 11 -2.41 0.16 -16.26
CA ALA A 11 -2.69 -0.40 -14.94
C ALA A 11 -1.77 0.10 -13.81
N ASP A 12 -0.68 0.80 -14.12
CA ASP A 12 0.29 1.27 -13.14
C ASP A 12 -0.25 2.48 -12.32
N PRO A 13 -0.52 2.31 -11.01
CA PRO A 13 -1.03 3.40 -10.18
C PRO A 13 0.01 4.52 -9.96
N ALA A 14 1.32 4.23 -10.01
CA ALA A 14 2.36 5.24 -9.82
C ALA A 14 2.35 6.29 -10.94
N ARG A 15 1.94 5.89 -12.16
CA ARG A 15 1.74 6.82 -13.29
C ARG A 15 0.55 7.76 -13.11
N ARG A 16 -0.28 7.52 -12.09
CA ARG A 16 -1.50 8.31 -11.81
C ARG A 16 -1.31 9.30 -10.68
N LEU A 17 -0.11 9.37 -10.10
CA LEU A 17 0.21 10.32 -9.05
C LEU A 17 0.26 11.77 -9.58
N PRO A 18 -0.18 12.75 -8.78
CA PRO A 18 -0.85 12.59 -7.49
C PRO A 18 -2.34 12.24 -7.65
N VAL A 19 -2.87 11.34 -6.80
CA VAL A 19 -4.29 10.94 -6.81
C VAL A 19 -5.22 12.04 -6.22
N LYS A 20 -4.67 13.03 -5.50
CA LYS A 20 -5.38 14.21 -4.95
C LYS A 20 -6.53 13.91 -3.98
N VAL A 21 -6.51 12.73 -3.37
CA VAL A 21 -7.38 12.36 -2.24
C VAL A 21 -6.50 11.79 -1.12
N PRO A 22 -6.94 11.85 0.14
CA PRO A 22 -6.24 11.18 1.24
C PRO A 22 -6.07 9.69 0.95
N GLN A 23 -4.89 9.16 1.23
CA GLN A 23 -4.55 7.75 1.03
C GLN A 23 -3.76 7.25 2.23
N LEU A 24 -4.08 6.02 2.63
CA LEU A 24 -3.33 5.25 3.61
C LEU A 24 -2.87 3.95 2.95
N ILE A 25 -1.56 3.68 2.97
CA ILE A 25 -1.00 2.39 2.60
C ILE A 25 -0.75 1.57 3.86
N VAL A 26 -1.36 0.39 3.96
CA VAL A 26 -1.18 -0.56 5.06
C VAL A 26 -0.50 -1.81 4.49
N HIS A 27 0.65 -2.20 5.06
CA HIS A 27 1.42 -3.31 4.50
C HIS A 27 2.27 -4.03 5.56
N GLY A 28 2.38 -5.36 5.43
CA GLY A 28 3.25 -6.19 6.25
C GLY A 28 4.57 -6.52 5.52
N LEU A 29 5.71 -6.47 6.20
CA LEU A 29 7.02 -6.75 5.59
C LEU A 29 7.31 -8.23 5.35
N ARG A 30 6.43 -9.14 5.81
CA ARG A 30 6.50 -10.58 5.57
C ARG A 30 5.48 -11.02 4.50
N ASP A 31 4.99 -10.08 3.70
CA ASP A 31 4.13 -10.37 2.56
C ASP A 31 4.98 -10.97 1.41
N ASP A 32 4.93 -12.29 1.29
CA ASP A 32 5.60 -13.03 0.22
C ASP A 32 4.78 -13.06 -1.10
N ASP A 33 3.50 -12.69 -1.05
CA ASP A 33 2.60 -12.68 -2.22
C ASP A 33 2.73 -11.35 -2.99
N VAL A 34 2.83 -10.24 -2.25
CA VAL A 34 3.07 -8.89 -2.76
C VAL A 34 4.24 -8.28 -1.97
N PRO A 35 5.49 -8.53 -2.38
CA PRO A 35 6.65 -8.04 -1.65
C PRO A 35 6.67 -6.51 -1.51
N PHE A 36 7.13 -6.03 -0.36
CA PHE A 36 7.17 -4.59 -0.06
C PHE A 36 8.00 -3.80 -1.08
N GLU A 37 9.00 -4.41 -1.71
CA GLU A 37 9.79 -3.81 -2.79
C GLU A 37 8.94 -3.38 -4.00
N GLY A 38 7.77 -4.00 -4.20
CA GLY A 38 6.80 -3.58 -5.22
C GLY A 38 5.98 -2.35 -4.82
N VAL A 39 5.81 -2.11 -3.52
CA VAL A 39 4.99 -1.02 -2.96
C VAL A 39 5.84 0.21 -2.62
N ALA A 40 7.07 0.00 -2.14
CA ALA A 40 7.98 1.07 -1.74
C ALA A 40 8.22 2.15 -2.83
N PRO A 41 8.34 1.83 -4.13
CA PRO A 41 8.46 2.84 -5.18
C PRO A 41 7.24 3.75 -5.30
N TYR A 42 6.02 3.22 -5.11
CA TYR A 42 4.80 4.02 -5.10
C TYR A 42 4.80 4.99 -3.93
N ILE A 43 5.17 4.51 -2.73
CA ILE A 43 5.27 5.34 -1.52
C ILE A 43 6.26 6.49 -1.74
N ALA A 44 7.45 6.17 -2.26
CA ALA A 44 8.49 7.16 -2.54
C ALA A 44 8.04 8.19 -3.58
N ALA A 45 7.35 7.77 -4.64
CA ALA A 45 6.84 8.66 -5.68
C ALA A 45 5.69 9.55 -5.18
N ALA A 46 4.85 9.05 -4.29
CA ALA A 46 3.72 9.80 -3.74
C ALA A 46 4.16 10.82 -2.68
N GLY A 47 5.26 10.54 -1.96
CA GLY A 47 5.83 11.44 -0.95
C GLY A 47 4.84 11.80 0.15
N ASP A 48 4.83 13.07 0.57
CA ASP A 48 3.98 13.57 1.67
C ASP A 48 2.46 13.60 1.33
N CYS A 49 2.05 13.08 0.18
CA CYS A 49 0.64 12.99 -0.22
C CYS A 49 -0.09 11.75 0.34
N ILE A 50 0.63 10.86 1.02
CA ILE A 50 0.08 9.61 1.56
C ILE A 50 0.58 9.39 2.99
N ASP A 51 -0.23 8.67 3.76
CA ASP A 51 0.19 8.09 5.04
C ASP A 51 0.51 6.60 4.86
N THR A 52 1.33 6.05 5.76
CA THR A 52 1.73 4.64 5.72
C THR A 52 1.68 4.00 7.10
N LEU A 53 1.17 2.77 7.18
CA LEU A 53 1.32 1.88 8.34
C LEU A 53 2.01 0.60 7.88
N ILE A 54 3.26 0.42 8.31
CA ILE A 54 4.13 -0.69 7.88
C ILE A 54 4.44 -1.56 9.10
N PHE A 55 4.22 -2.87 8.97
CA PHE A 55 4.32 -3.83 10.08
C PHE A 55 5.41 -4.87 9.82
N GLU A 56 6.40 -4.97 10.71
CA GLU A 56 7.57 -5.86 10.50
C GLU A 56 7.22 -7.36 10.51
N ASP A 57 6.23 -7.75 11.31
CA ASP A 57 5.91 -9.16 11.59
C ASP A 57 4.65 -9.69 10.86
N GLU A 58 4.02 -8.87 10.03
CA GLU A 58 2.77 -9.21 9.34
C GLU A 58 3.02 -9.60 7.88
N GLY A 59 2.20 -10.51 7.36
CA GLY A 59 2.15 -10.95 5.96
C GLY A 59 0.87 -10.53 5.23
N HIS A 60 0.68 -11.09 4.04
CA HIS A 60 -0.35 -10.66 3.08
C HIS A 60 -1.77 -10.56 3.66
N TYR A 61 -2.15 -11.52 4.49
CA TYR A 61 -3.52 -11.65 4.99
C TYR A 61 -3.75 -11.00 6.36
N ASP A 62 -2.69 -10.62 7.07
CA ASP A 62 -2.84 -10.05 8.41
C ASP A 62 -3.54 -8.69 8.37
N VAL A 63 -3.30 -7.88 7.32
CA VAL A 63 -3.93 -6.55 7.14
C VAL A 63 -5.46 -6.57 7.02
N ILE A 64 -6.05 -7.75 6.74
CA ILE A 64 -7.50 -7.94 6.69
C ILE A 64 -8.03 -8.81 7.85
N ASP A 65 -7.16 -9.32 8.71
CA ASP A 65 -7.57 -10.08 9.90
C ASP A 65 -8.00 -9.10 11.01
N PRO A 66 -9.27 -9.13 11.46
CA PRO A 66 -9.73 -8.28 12.55
C PRO A 66 -8.98 -8.44 13.88
N ALA A 67 -8.22 -9.53 14.06
CA ALA A 67 -7.39 -9.77 15.23
C ALA A 67 -5.95 -9.25 15.10
N ALA A 68 -5.53 -8.79 13.92
CA ALA A 68 -4.17 -8.31 13.68
C ALA A 68 -3.96 -6.86 14.15
N PRO A 69 -2.73 -6.50 14.57
CA PRO A 69 -2.36 -5.13 14.92
C PRO A 69 -2.66 -4.10 13.82
N SER A 70 -2.40 -4.43 12.56
CA SER A 70 -2.68 -3.53 11.43
C SER A 70 -4.15 -3.20 11.25
N TRP A 71 -5.05 -4.13 11.54
CA TRP A 71 -6.48 -3.88 11.50
C TRP A 71 -6.89 -2.83 12.53
N GLU A 72 -6.46 -2.99 13.78
CA GLU A 72 -6.74 -2.02 14.84
C GLU A 72 -6.16 -0.65 14.51
N ALA A 73 -4.91 -0.60 14.02
CA ALA A 73 -4.25 0.65 13.63
C ALA A 73 -4.97 1.35 12.47
N THR A 74 -5.47 0.58 11.50
CA THR A 74 -6.26 1.10 10.37
C THR A 74 -7.56 1.73 10.85
N LEU A 75 -8.29 1.07 11.77
CA LEU A 75 -9.50 1.63 12.36
C LEU A 75 -9.20 2.90 13.16
N ALA A 76 -8.11 2.92 13.93
CA ALA A 76 -7.69 4.10 14.68
C ALA A 76 -7.35 5.28 13.76
N TYR A 77 -6.65 5.04 12.65
CA TYR A 77 -6.39 6.06 11.63
C TYR A 77 -7.69 6.62 11.06
N LEU A 78 -8.62 5.73 10.66
CA LEU A 78 -9.91 6.13 10.08
C LEU A 78 -10.82 6.88 11.06
N ALA A 79 -10.70 6.62 12.36
CA ALA A 79 -11.42 7.37 13.39
C ALA A 79 -10.85 8.78 13.62
N GLY A 80 -9.63 9.05 13.16
CA GLY A 80 -8.90 10.31 13.32
C GLY A 80 -9.00 11.28 12.13
N ILE A 81 -9.60 10.86 11.02
CA ILE A 81 -9.87 11.70 9.84
C ILE A 81 -11.28 12.32 9.90
#